data_AF-A0A535TXX4-F1
#
_entry.id   AF-A0A535TXX4-F1
#
_cell.length_a   1.000
_cell.length_b   1.000
_cell.length_c   1.000
_cell.angle_alpha   90.00
_cell.angle_beta   90.00
_cell.angle_gamma   90.00
#
_symmetry.space_group_name_H-M   'P 1'
#
loop_
_entity.id
_entity.type
_entity.pdbx_description
1 polymer ?
#
loop_
_entity_poly.entity_id
_entity_poly.type
_entity_poly.pdbx_seq_one_letter_code
_entity_poly.pdbx_strand_id
1 'polypeptide(L)'
;MNRRLWDLIKPHSTLLAAAIVLLLLLSLLELAGPYLTQQAIDRYIAPKRLDGYQWLAILWFLVLITNGLARYGQLQLTNRIGQRVMFDLRNA
;
A
#
# COMPACT_ATOMS: atom_id res chain seq x y z
N MET A 1 -29.52 2.80 -18.23
CA MET A 1 -28.21 3.47 -18.03
C MET A 1 -27.16 2.59 -17.33
N ASN A 2 -27.51 1.54 -16.56
CA ASN A 2 -26.57 0.92 -15.60
C ASN A 2 -25.76 -0.31 -16.10
N ARG A 3 -26.09 -0.91 -17.25
CA ARG A 3 -25.36 -2.10 -17.77
C ARG A 3 -24.10 -1.78 -18.58
N ARG A 4 -24.07 -0.62 -19.26
CA ARG A 4 -22.97 -0.25 -20.18
C ARG A 4 -21.65 0.08 -19.47
N LEU A 5 -21.70 0.60 -18.26
CA LEU A 5 -20.51 0.90 -17.45
C LEU A 5 -19.85 -0.37 -16.91
N TRP A 6 -20.65 -1.40 -16.56
CA TRP A 6 -20.13 -2.67 -16.07
C TRP A 6 -19.43 -3.49 -17.14
N ASP A 7 -19.88 -3.43 -18.40
CA ASP A 7 -19.19 -4.08 -19.52
C ASP A 7 -17.87 -3.39 -19.90
N LEU A 8 -17.70 -2.10 -19.55
CA LEU A 8 -16.43 -1.36 -19.72
C LEU A 8 -15.39 -1.69 -18.63
N ILE A 9 -15.84 -2.00 -17.40
CA ILE A 9 -14.98 -2.34 -16.25
C ILE A 9 -14.57 -3.82 -16.28
N LYS A 10 -15.41 -4.69 -16.85
CA LYS A 10 -15.22 -6.15 -16.92
C LYS A 10 -13.83 -6.58 -17.42
N PRO A 11 -13.25 -5.99 -18.49
CA PRO A 11 -11.92 -6.37 -18.98
C PRO A 11 -10.75 -5.94 -18.07
N HIS A 12 -10.98 -5.09 -17.07
CA HIS A 12 -9.94 -4.54 -16.18
C HIS A 12 -10.12 -4.94 -14.71
N SER A 13 -11.06 -5.84 -14.43
CA SER A 13 -11.36 -6.38 -13.10
C SER A 13 -10.14 -7.03 -12.41
N THR A 14 -9.21 -7.62 -13.16
CA THR A 14 -7.94 -8.17 -12.62
C THR A 14 -6.97 -7.10 -12.14
N LEU A 15 -6.83 -6.00 -12.88
CA LEU A 15 -6.03 -4.83 -12.49
C LEU A 15 -6.65 -4.10 -11.30
N LEU A 16 -7.98 -3.98 -11.30
CA LEU A 16 -8.72 -3.38 -10.19
C LEU A 16 -8.56 -4.21 -8.92
N ALA A 17 -8.72 -5.54 -9.01
CA ALA A 17 -8.51 -6.46 -7.89
C ALA A 17 -7.06 -6.40 -7.37
N ALA A 18 -6.07 -6.37 -8.26
CA ALA A 18 -4.66 -6.23 -7.87
C ALA A 18 -4.41 -4.89 -7.15
N ALA A 19 -5.00 -3.79 -7.62
CA ALA A 19 -4.91 -2.48 -6.96
C ALA A 19 -5.57 -2.49 -5.57
N ILE A 20 -6.73 -3.11 -5.42
CA ILE A 20 -7.43 -3.25 -4.14
C ILE A 20 -6.62 -4.10 -3.16
N VAL A 21 -6.06 -5.22 -3.61
CA VAL A 21 -5.19 -6.08 -2.78
C VAL A 21 -3.94 -5.32 -2.34
N LEU A 22 -3.28 -4.59 -3.24
CA LEU A 22 -2.15 -3.73 -2.88
C LEU A 22 -2.54 -2.67 -1.86
N LEU A 23 -3.73 -2.07 -2.01
CA LEU A 23 -4.24 -1.03 -1.11
C LEU A 23 -4.46 -1.59 0.29
N LEU A 24 -5.06 -2.79 0.42
CA LEU A 24 -5.23 -3.47 1.70
C LEU A 24 -3.88 -3.82 2.36
N LEU A 25 -2.91 -4.31 1.57
CA LEU A 25 -1.56 -4.57 2.05
C LEU A 25 -0.90 -3.28 2.56
N LEU A 26 -1.06 -2.18 1.82
CA LEU A 26 -0.56 -0.86 2.23
C LEU A 26 -1.15 -0.41 3.56
N SER A 27 -2.47 -0.55 3.75
CA SER A 27 -3.12 -0.20 5.01
C SER A 27 -2.60 -1.04 6.18
N LEU A 28 -2.32 -2.33 5.96
CA LEU A 28 -1.68 -3.18 6.98
C LEU A 28 -0.26 -2.72 7.31
N LEU A 29 0.54 -2.32 6.30
CA LEU A 29 1.87 -1.76 6.52
C LEU A 29 1.82 -0.40 7.22
N GLU A 30 0.82 0.43 6.95
CA GLU A 30 0.61 1.70 7.65
C GLU A 30 0.30 1.48 9.13
N LEU A 31 -0.46 0.43 9.47
CA LEU A 31 -0.71 0.03 10.86
C LEU A 31 0.53 -0.52 11.57
N ALA A 32 1.43 -1.17 10.83
CA ALA A 32 2.69 -1.67 11.40
C ALA A 32 3.54 -0.52 11.99
N GLY A 33 3.35 0.71 11.52
CA GLY A 33 4.08 1.87 12.00
C GLY A 33 3.86 2.30 13.44
N PRO A 34 2.64 2.68 13.82
CA PRO A 34 2.32 2.96 15.21
C PRO A 34 2.62 1.75 16.11
N TYR A 35 2.42 0.51 15.63
CA TYR A 35 2.71 -0.70 16.41
C TYR A 35 4.20 -0.87 16.71
N LEU A 36 5.07 -0.74 15.70
CA LEU A 36 6.52 -0.83 15.87
C LEU A 36 7.07 0.34 16.70
N THR A 37 6.48 1.53 16.56
CA THR A 37 6.84 2.70 17.38
C THR A 37 6.45 2.49 18.85
N GLN A 38 5.27 1.93 19.13
CA GLN A 38 4.87 1.57 20.48
C GLN A 38 5.84 0.55 21.08
N GLN A 39 6.20 -0.49 20.31
CA GLN A 39 7.14 -1.51 20.78
C GLN A 39 8.55 -0.93 21.06
N ALA A 40 8.99 0.04 20.25
CA ALA A 40 10.24 0.76 20.47
C ALA A 40 10.22 1.53 21.81
N ILE A 41 9.13 2.23 22.08
CA ILE A 41 8.97 3.01 23.31
C ILE A 41 8.92 2.08 24.53
N ASP A 42 8.03 1.08 24.52
CA ASP A 42 7.74 0.24 25.69
C ASP A 42 8.89 -0.70 26.05
N ARG A 43 9.60 -1.28 25.06
CA ARG A 43 10.66 -2.27 25.31
C ARG A 43 12.07 -1.71 25.40
N TYR A 44 12.36 -0.57 24.79
CA TYR A 44 13.72 -0.05 24.72
C TYR A 44 13.88 1.29 25.42
N ILE A 45 12.97 2.24 25.17
CA ILE A 45 13.07 3.60 25.72
C ILE A 45 12.66 3.63 27.20
N ALA A 46 11.50 3.07 27.56
CA ALA A 46 11.00 3.06 28.94
C ALA A 46 11.94 2.34 29.95
N PRO A 47 12.48 1.13 29.65
CA PRO A 47 13.43 0.47 30.53
C PRO A 47 14.88 0.99 30.39
N LYS A 48 15.15 1.97 29.52
CA LYS A 48 16.49 2.51 29.20
C LYS A 48 17.51 1.44 28.77
N ARG A 49 17.05 0.32 28.20
CA ARG A 49 17.90 -0.77 27.70
C ARG A 49 17.88 -0.74 26.19
N LEU A 50 19.00 -0.31 25.60
CA LEU A 50 19.17 -0.21 24.15
C LEU A 50 19.66 -1.52 23.51
N ASP A 51 19.94 -2.54 24.32
CA ASP A 51 20.38 -3.86 23.84
C ASP A 51 19.33 -4.47 22.90
N GLY A 52 19.65 -4.51 21.61
CA GLY A 52 18.76 -5.04 20.57
C GLY A 52 17.87 -3.99 19.88
N TYR A 53 17.93 -2.71 20.28
CA TYR A 53 17.15 -1.63 19.64
C TYR A 53 17.52 -1.48 18.15
N GLN A 54 18.79 -1.71 17.81
CA GLN A 54 19.28 -1.69 16.43
C GLN A 54 18.52 -2.65 15.50
N TRP A 55 18.12 -3.84 15.99
CA TRP A 55 17.36 -4.80 15.18
C TRP A 55 15.94 -4.32 14.92
N LEU A 56 15.30 -3.69 15.93
CA LEU A 56 14.00 -3.06 15.75
C LEU A 56 14.07 -1.88 14.78
N ALA A 57 15.14 -1.08 14.85
CA ALA A 57 15.37 0.03 13.93
C ALA A 57 15.58 -0.44 12.48
N ILE A 58 16.35 -1.51 12.26
CA ILE A 58 16.52 -2.14 10.94
C ILE A 58 15.20 -2.69 10.41
N LEU A 59 14.43 -3.39 11.26
CA LEU A 59 13.11 -3.90 10.89
C LEU A 59 12.17 -2.75 10.51
N TRP A 60 12.17 -1.66 11.28
CA TRP A 60 11.39 -0.46 11.00
C TRP A 60 11.79 0.18 9.67
N PHE A 61 13.09 0.30 9.41
CA PHE A 61 13.61 0.79 8.15
C PHE A 61 13.17 -0.07 6.95
N LEU A 62 13.21 -1.41 7.09
CA LEU A 62 12.71 -2.34 6.07
C LEU A 62 11.20 -2.18 5.81
N VAL A 63 10.40 -1.98 6.87
CA VAL A 63 8.96 -1.71 6.73
C VAL A 63 8.72 -0.41 5.99
N LEU A 64 9.48 0.65 6.28
CA LEU A 64 9.39 1.93 5.55
C LEU A 64 9.72 1.78 4.07
N ILE A 65 10.80 1.06 3.73
CA ILE A 65 11.15 0.80 2.32
C ILE A 65 10.02 0.04 1.63
N THR A 66 9.51 -1.01 2.27
CA THR A 66 8.44 -1.84 1.70
C THR A 66 7.14 -1.05 1.54
N ASN A 67 6.81 -0.19 2.50
CA ASN A 67 5.65 0.72 2.40
C ASN A 67 5.83 1.69 1.22
N GLY A 68 7.01 2.28 1.06
CA GLY A 68 7.32 3.17 -0.06
C GLY A 68 7.18 2.49 -1.42
N LEU A 69 7.74 1.28 -1.57
CA LEU A 69 7.63 0.49 -2.79
C LEU A 69 6.18 0.09 -3.09
N ALA A 70 5.43 -0.35 -2.08
CA ALA A 70 4.02 -0.68 -2.23
C ALA A 70 3.21 0.56 -2.67
N ARG A 71 3.45 1.72 -2.04
CA ARG A 71 2.77 2.99 -2.37
C ARG A 71 3.07 3.43 -3.79
N TYR A 72 4.32 3.30 -4.22
CA TYR A 72 4.71 3.57 -5.61
C TYR A 72 3.99 2.64 -6.60
N GLY A 73 3.93 1.33 -6.29
CA GLY A 73 3.22 0.35 -7.11
C GLY A 73 1.72 0.68 -7.23
N GLN A 74 1.07 1.01 -6.12
CA GLN A 74 -0.33 1.41 -6.08
C GLN A 74 -0.59 2.66 -6.92
N LEU A 75 0.27 3.68 -6.82
CA LEU A 75 0.14 4.92 -7.59
C LEU A 75 0.26 4.65 -9.09
N GLN A 76 1.22 3.82 -9.51
CA GLN A 76 1.41 3.44 -10.90
C GLN A 76 0.24 2.64 -11.46
N LEU A 77 -0.29 1.68 -10.69
CA LEU A 77 -1.51 0.93 -11.04
C LEU A 77 -2.70 1.85 -11.23
N THR A 78 -2.93 2.76 -10.28
CA THR A 78 -4.04 3.72 -10.31
C THR A 78 -3.93 4.66 -11.51
N ASN A 79 -2.74 5.19 -11.77
CA ASN A 79 -2.49 6.05 -12.95
C ASN A 79 -2.74 5.31 -14.26
N ARG A 80 -2.27 4.06 -14.39
CA ARG A 80 -2.50 3.25 -15.60
C ARG A 80 -3.97 2.93 -15.82
N ILE A 81 -4.71 2.62 -14.74
CA ILE A 81 -6.16 2.40 -14.80
C ILE A 81 -6.85 3.68 -15.28
N GLY A 82 -6.53 4.84 -14.67
CA GLY A 82 -7.09 6.13 -15.07
C GLY A 82 -6.83 6.47 -16.53
N GLN A 83 -5.60 6.25 -17.01
CA GLN A 83 -5.23 6.48 -18.41
C GLN A 83 -6.00 5.56 -19.39
N ARG A 84 -6.15 4.26 -19.07
CA ARG A 84 -6.94 3.35 -19.94
C ARG A 84 -8.40 3.73 -19.98
N VAL A 85 -8.99 4.08 -18.83
CA VAL A 85 -10.39 4.52 -18.78
C VAL A 85 -10.58 5.79 -19.62
N MET A 86 -9.67 6.76 -19.54
CA MET A 86 -9.73 7.95 -20.40
C MET A 86 -9.54 7.64 -21.88
N PHE A 87 -8.68 6.68 -22.23
CA PHE A 87 -8.47 6.26 -23.61
C PHE A 87 -9.73 5.59 -24.18
N ASP A 88 -10.36 4.68 -23.43
CA ASP A 88 -11.61 4.04 -23.82
C ASP A 88 -12.75 5.05 -23.96
N LEU A 89 -12.83 6.04 -23.06
CA LEU A 89 -13.82 7.13 -23.16
C LEU A 89 -13.59 8.03 -24.37
N ARG A 90 -12.35 8.18 -24.84
CA ARG A 90 -12.03 9.01 -26.01
C ARG A 90 -12.28 8.28 -27.33
N ASN A 91 -12.31 6.95 -27.31
CA ASN A 91 -12.53 6.11 -28.49
C ASN A 91 -13.95 5.49 -28.55
N ALA A 92 -14.81 5.79 -27.58
CA ALA A 92 -16.23 5.40 -27.54
C ALA A 92 -17.14 6.54 -28.03
#